data_AF-A0A0C2G794-F1
#
_entry.id   AF-A0A0C2G794-F1
#
_cell.length_a   1.000
_cell.length_b   1.000
_cell.length_c   1.000
_cell.angle_alpha   90.00
_cell.angle_beta   90.00
_cell.angle_gamma   90.00
#
_symmetry.space_group_name_H-M   'P 1'
#
loop_
_entity.id
_entity.type
_entity.pdbx_description
1 polymer ?
#
loop_
_entity_poly.entity_id
_entity_poly.type
_entity_poly.pdbx_seq_one_letter_code
_entity_poly.pdbx_strand_id
1 'polypeptide(L)'
;MVHSPSTPKMRSILVDWLIQVHTRFHLLPETLHLTIYLLDIMLSRTKVDKNELQLVGVASMLVASKYEEMYAPDIHDFEYITDNAYNKKMILKMEAKILIAADFDLSRPHSLTFLRWFSKEMKFGMRMHHMAKYLIEMAFLDASLSPVLPSHTACACTYIAAKLCDSPYDSEKMKKMTGITLKEAEELGSRFAKVFLRLHSLPKLLAVREKYSSAKVLAVSQLYDSDIKILTELSS
;
A
#
# COMPACT_ATOMS: atom_id res chain seq x y z
N MET A 1 -13.51 -14.18 -15.74
CA MET A 1 -12.85 -12.94 -15.30
C MET A 1 -12.57 -12.11 -16.53
N VAL A 2 -13.21 -10.95 -16.68
CA VAL A 2 -12.94 -10.04 -17.81
C VAL A 2 -11.67 -9.28 -17.45
N HIS A 3 -10.51 -9.72 -17.97
CA HIS A 3 -9.26 -8.99 -17.78
C HIS A 3 -9.31 -7.69 -18.60
N SER A 4 -9.35 -6.57 -17.88
CA SER A 4 -9.21 -5.22 -18.41
C SER A 4 -7.78 -4.99 -18.93
N PRO A 5 -7.58 -4.17 -19.98
CA PRO A 5 -6.27 -3.83 -20.51
C PRO A 5 -5.46 -2.87 -19.61
N SER A 6 -5.80 -2.71 -18.34
CA SER A 6 -4.95 -2.04 -17.36
C SER A 6 -3.81 -2.98 -16.97
N THR A 7 -2.70 -2.91 -17.72
CA THR A 7 -1.53 -3.74 -17.42
C THR A 7 -1.04 -3.50 -15.98
N PRO A 8 -0.54 -4.52 -15.26
CA PRO A 8 0.02 -4.37 -13.90
C PRO A 8 1.01 -3.21 -13.78
N LYS A 9 1.78 -2.95 -14.84
CA LYS A 9 2.71 -1.83 -14.95
C LYS A 9 2.02 -0.46 -14.86
N MET A 10 0.90 -0.27 -15.54
CA MET A 10 0.16 1.00 -15.48
C MET A 10 -0.45 1.25 -14.11
N ARG A 11 -0.92 0.19 -13.43
CA ARG A 11 -1.34 0.27 -12.03
C ARG A 11 -0.19 0.74 -11.15
N SER A 12 1.00 0.13 -11.26
CA SER A 12 2.17 0.55 -10.46
C SER A 12 2.52 2.02 -10.65
N ILE A 13 2.47 2.53 -11.88
CA ILE A 13 2.72 3.94 -12.19
C ILE A 13 1.65 4.84 -11.55
N LEU A 14 0.36 4.47 -11.67
CA LEU A 14 -0.72 5.22 -11.04
C LEU A 14 -0.57 5.23 -9.51
N VAL A 15 -0.28 4.08 -8.90
CA VAL A 15 -0.12 3.97 -7.44
C VAL A 15 1.05 4.81 -6.95
N ASP A 16 2.18 4.80 -7.65
CA ASP A 16 3.32 5.67 -7.32
C ASP A 16 2.91 7.15 -7.34
N TRP A 17 2.20 7.59 -8.39
CA TRP A 17 1.69 8.95 -8.47
C TRP A 17 0.65 9.27 -7.37
N LEU A 18 -0.27 8.35 -7.06
CA LEU A 18 -1.23 8.54 -5.96
C LEU A 18 -0.53 8.69 -4.60
N ILE A 19 0.61 8.04 -4.38
CA ILE A 19 1.40 8.21 -3.15
C ILE A 19 2.02 9.62 -3.07
N GLN A 20 2.38 10.21 -4.21
CA GLN A 20 2.81 11.61 -4.28
C GLN A 20 1.64 12.56 -3.97
N VAL A 21 0.46 12.33 -4.56
CA VAL A 21 -0.75 13.11 -4.29
C VAL A 21 -1.15 13.02 -2.81
N HIS A 22 -1.16 11.81 -2.26
CA HIS A 22 -1.38 11.53 -0.83
C HIS A 22 -0.47 12.37 0.06
N THR A 23 0.82 12.41 -0.28
CA THR A 23 1.83 13.17 0.46
C THR A 23 1.61 14.68 0.33
N ARG A 24 1.27 15.16 -0.87
CA ARG A 24 1.00 16.58 -1.17
C ARG A 24 -0.23 17.12 -0.46
N PHE A 25 -1.29 16.31 -0.34
CA PHE A 25 -2.50 16.66 0.40
C PHE A 25 -2.38 16.41 1.92
N HIS A 26 -1.24 15.89 2.40
CA HIS A 26 -1.00 15.60 3.81
C HIS A 26 -2.05 14.68 4.45
N LEU A 27 -2.57 13.73 3.67
CA LEU A 27 -3.63 12.83 4.09
C LEU A 27 -3.13 11.77 5.10
N LEU A 28 -4.06 11.22 5.87
CA LEU A 28 -3.82 10.12 6.78
C LEU A 28 -3.34 8.86 6.02
N PRO A 29 -2.46 8.03 6.62
CA PRO A 29 -2.06 6.76 6.03
C PRO A 29 -3.22 5.80 5.73
N GLU A 30 -4.28 5.86 6.52
CA GLU A 30 -5.54 5.13 6.39
C GLU A 30 -6.21 5.46 5.05
N THR A 31 -6.29 6.75 4.72
CA THR A 31 -6.80 7.26 3.44
C THR A 31 -6.07 6.63 2.25
N LEU A 32 -4.75 6.50 2.31
CA LEU A 32 -3.98 5.82 1.27
C LEU A 32 -4.34 4.33 1.18
N HIS A 33 -4.42 3.62 2.31
CA HIS A 33 -4.76 2.20 2.31
C HIS A 33 -6.14 1.96 1.69
N LEU A 34 -7.13 2.76 2.07
CA LEU A 34 -8.49 2.69 1.53
C LEU A 34 -8.51 3.07 0.03
N THR A 35 -7.74 4.07 -0.38
CA THR A 35 -7.59 4.44 -1.81
C THR A 35 -7.10 3.27 -2.65
N ILE A 36 -6.04 2.57 -2.21
CA ILE A 36 -5.48 1.44 -2.95
C ILE A 36 -6.46 0.26 -2.99
N TYR A 37 -7.17 -0.01 -1.89
CA TYR A 37 -8.20 -1.03 -1.85
C TYR A 37 -9.34 -0.75 -2.85
N LEU A 38 -9.86 0.47 -2.86
CA LEU A 38 -10.94 0.87 -3.78
C LEU A 38 -10.49 0.82 -5.24
N LEU A 39 -9.27 1.25 -5.54
CA LEU A 39 -8.67 1.11 -6.87
C LEU A 39 -8.63 -0.36 -7.31
N ASP A 40 -8.14 -1.26 -6.45
CA ASP A 40 -8.01 -2.68 -6.77
C ASP A 40 -9.37 -3.38 -6.94
N ILE A 41 -10.38 -2.97 -6.16
CA ILE A 41 -11.77 -3.42 -6.37
C ILE A 41 -12.26 -3.01 -7.75
N MET A 42 -12.07 -1.74 -8.13
CA MET A 42 -12.51 -1.27 -9.44
C MET A 42 -11.83 -2.04 -10.57
N LEU A 43 -10.52 -2.24 -10.48
CA LEU A 43 -9.76 -2.97 -11.50
C LEU A 43 -10.08 -4.46 -11.57
N SER A 44 -10.55 -5.06 -10.47
CA SER A 44 -10.97 -6.47 -10.45
C SER A 44 -12.40 -6.71 -10.92
N ARG A 45 -13.31 -5.74 -10.68
CA ARG A 45 -14.74 -5.88 -10.98
C ARG A 45 -15.18 -5.22 -12.30
N THR A 46 -14.41 -4.26 -12.83
CA THR A 46 -14.82 -3.46 -13.99
C THR A 46 -13.74 -3.37 -15.06
N LYS A 47 -14.20 -3.27 -16.32
CA LYS A 47 -13.33 -2.93 -17.44
C LYS A 47 -13.03 -1.45 -17.45
N VAL A 48 -11.82 -1.09 -17.03
CA VAL A 48 -11.33 0.30 -17.01
C VAL A 48 -10.43 0.53 -18.21
N ASP A 49 -10.75 1.56 -18.99
CA ASP A 49 -9.91 2.00 -20.09
C ASP A 49 -8.69 2.74 -19.57
N LYS A 50 -7.58 2.66 -20.32
CA LYS A 50 -6.31 3.32 -19.96
C LYS A 50 -6.50 4.81 -19.62
N ASN A 51 -7.35 5.50 -20.36
CA ASN A 51 -7.59 6.95 -20.22
C ASN A 51 -8.45 7.29 -19.00
N GLU A 52 -9.16 6.31 -18.42
CA GLU A 52 -9.97 6.47 -17.22
C GLU A 52 -9.23 6.01 -15.96
N LEU A 53 -8.05 5.39 -16.09
CA LEU A 53 -7.34 4.82 -14.95
C LEU A 53 -6.97 5.89 -13.89
N GLN A 54 -6.49 7.06 -14.32
CA GLN A 54 -6.20 8.17 -13.39
C GLN A 54 -7.48 8.71 -12.74
N LEU A 55 -8.59 8.81 -13.49
CA LEU A 55 -9.91 9.19 -12.97
C LEU A 55 -10.38 8.23 -11.87
N VAL A 56 -10.22 6.90 -12.06
CA VAL A 56 -10.52 5.90 -11.02
C VAL A 56 -9.66 6.13 -9.78
N GLY A 57 -8.36 6.41 -9.96
CA GLY A 57 -7.43 6.67 -8.87
C GLY A 57 -7.82 7.87 -8.01
N VAL A 58 -8.05 9.03 -8.64
CA VAL A 58 -8.42 10.26 -7.90
C VAL A 58 -9.81 10.17 -7.28
N ALA A 59 -10.77 9.55 -7.95
CA ALA A 59 -12.10 9.34 -7.38
C ALA A 59 -12.05 8.35 -6.20
N SER A 60 -11.18 7.32 -6.25
CA SER A 60 -10.96 6.41 -5.11
C SER A 60 -10.37 7.16 -3.91
N MET A 61 -9.43 8.07 -4.16
CA MET A 61 -8.84 8.90 -3.11
C MET A 61 -9.84 9.91 -2.54
N LEU A 62 -10.71 10.50 -3.37
CA LEU A 62 -11.79 11.36 -2.91
C LEU A 62 -12.75 10.60 -1.98
N VAL A 63 -13.19 9.40 -2.37
CA VAL A 63 -14.05 8.54 -1.53
C VAL A 63 -13.35 8.22 -0.21
N ALA A 64 -12.10 7.78 -0.27
CA ALA A 64 -11.31 7.48 0.93
C ALA A 64 -11.14 8.70 1.84
N SER A 65 -10.86 9.87 1.26
CA SER A 65 -10.66 11.09 2.03
C SER A 65 -11.93 11.53 2.74
N LYS A 66 -13.08 11.44 2.08
CA LYS A 66 -14.38 11.73 2.72
C LYS A 66 -14.75 10.76 3.84
N TYR A 67 -14.16 9.56 3.85
CA TYR A 67 -14.41 8.55 4.88
C TYR A 67 -13.47 8.68 6.08
N GLU A 68 -12.17 8.87 5.83
CA GLU A 68 -11.12 8.83 6.86
C GLU A 68 -10.74 10.22 7.40
N GLU A 69 -10.82 11.28 6.59
CA GLU A 69 -10.36 12.61 6.98
C GLU A 69 -11.42 13.40 7.74
N MET A 70 -11.00 14.10 8.79
CA MET A 70 -11.87 15.10 9.45
C MET A 70 -12.20 16.26 8.49
N TYR A 71 -11.24 16.64 7.64
CA TYR A 71 -11.39 17.68 6.62
C TYR A 71 -10.84 17.14 5.29
N ALA A 72 -11.71 16.53 4.50
CA ALA A 72 -11.35 16.03 3.18
C ALA A 72 -11.04 17.19 2.20
N PRO A 73 -10.11 17.01 1.25
CA PRO A 73 -9.89 17.98 0.17
C PRO A 73 -11.16 18.20 -0.65
N ASP A 74 -11.32 19.40 -1.20
CA ASP A 74 -12.47 19.69 -2.06
C ASP A 74 -12.33 18.96 -3.40
N ILE A 75 -13.45 18.67 -4.06
CA ILE A 75 -13.44 18.05 -5.37
C ILE A 75 -12.66 18.87 -6.41
N HIS A 76 -12.61 20.20 -6.26
CA HIS A 76 -11.83 21.10 -7.09
C HIS A 76 -10.32 20.90 -6.93
N ASP A 77 -9.84 20.46 -5.75
CA ASP A 77 -8.43 20.09 -5.55
C ASP A 77 -8.06 18.87 -6.39
N PHE A 78 -8.99 17.91 -6.54
CA PHE A 78 -8.81 16.74 -7.39
C PHE A 78 -8.90 17.07 -8.90
N GLU A 79 -9.71 18.05 -9.30
CA GLU A 79 -9.64 18.58 -10.68
C GLU A 79 -8.27 19.21 -10.94
N TYR A 80 -7.81 20.07 -10.02
CA TYR A 80 -6.54 20.77 -10.14
C TYR A 80 -5.33 19.83 -10.20
N ILE A 81 -5.26 18.82 -9.33
CA ILE A 81 -4.10 17.90 -9.28
C ILE A 81 -4.00 17.00 -10.52
N THR A 82 -5.09 16.88 -11.29
CA THR A 82 -5.12 16.16 -12.57
C THR A 82 -4.92 17.08 -13.78
N ASP A 83 -4.40 18.29 -13.56
CA ASP A 83 -4.25 19.34 -14.59
C ASP A 83 -5.57 19.63 -15.33
N ASN A 84 -6.70 19.54 -14.61
CA ASN A 84 -8.05 19.68 -15.15
C ASN A 84 -8.41 18.70 -16.28
N ALA A 85 -7.71 17.55 -16.36
CA ALA A 85 -8.04 16.49 -17.32
C ALA A 85 -9.45 15.93 -17.12
N TYR A 86 -9.98 16.03 -15.88
CA TYR A 86 -11.31 15.59 -15.52
C TYR A 86 -12.06 16.70 -14.80
N ASN A 87 -13.35 16.84 -15.11
CA ASN A 87 -14.21 17.80 -14.41
C ASN A 87 -14.97 17.13 -13.25
N LYS A 88 -15.55 17.97 -12.39
CA LYS A 88 -16.35 17.60 -11.21
C LYS A 88 -17.43 16.56 -11.53
N LYS A 89 -18.12 16.69 -12.67
CA LYS A 89 -19.19 15.74 -13.06
C LYS A 89 -18.62 14.36 -13.36
N MET A 90 -17.44 14.28 -13.99
CA MET A 90 -16.76 13.02 -14.27
C MET A 90 -16.29 12.35 -12.97
N ILE A 91 -15.72 13.12 -12.05
CA ILE A 91 -15.25 12.62 -10.75
C ILE A 91 -16.44 12.09 -9.92
N LEU A 92 -17.54 12.85 -9.81
CA LEU A 92 -18.74 12.41 -9.09
C LEU A 92 -19.37 11.15 -9.70
N LYS A 93 -19.38 11.03 -11.03
CA LYS A 93 -19.88 9.82 -11.71
C LYS A 93 -19.00 8.61 -11.41
N MET A 94 -17.68 8.80 -11.36
CA MET A 94 -16.74 7.72 -11.02
C MET A 94 -16.84 7.33 -9.55
N GLU A 95 -16.98 8.29 -8.64
CA GLU A 95 -17.25 8.05 -7.23
C GLU A 95 -18.47 7.14 -7.03
N ALA A 96 -19.60 7.44 -7.67
CA ALA A 96 -20.79 6.62 -7.56
C ALA A 96 -20.53 5.17 -8.02
N LYS A 97 -19.77 4.99 -9.12
CA LYS A 97 -19.37 3.66 -9.59
C LYS A 97 -18.49 2.93 -8.59
N ILE A 98 -17.56 3.63 -7.94
CA ILE A 98 -16.66 3.07 -6.92
C ILE A 98 -17.45 2.58 -5.71
N LEU A 99 -18.37 3.40 -5.20
CA LEU A 99 -19.21 3.03 -4.05
C LEU A 99 -20.08 1.81 -4.36
N ILE A 100 -20.68 1.76 -5.56
CA ILE A 100 -21.43 0.59 -6.03
C ILE A 100 -20.51 -0.64 -6.14
N ALA A 101 -19.33 -0.49 -6.72
CA ALA A 101 -18.39 -1.60 -6.87
C ALA A 101 -17.84 -2.10 -5.53
N ALA A 102 -17.79 -1.25 -4.50
CA ALA A 102 -17.41 -1.62 -3.14
C ALA A 102 -18.60 -2.13 -2.29
N ASP A 103 -19.80 -2.24 -2.87
CA ASP A 103 -21.03 -2.57 -2.14
C ASP A 103 -21.28 -1.63 -0.93
N PHE A 104 -20.78 -0.39 -1.02
CA PHE A 104 -20.74 0.60 0.06
C PHE A 104 -20.00 0.14 1.34
N ASP A 105 -19.26 -0.96 1.30
CA ASP A 105 -18.42 -1.42 2.40
C ASP A 105 -17.02 -0.78 2.33
N LEU A 106 -16.87 0.32 3.07
CA LEU A 106 -15.61 1.04 3.23
C LEU A 106 -14.88 0.68 4.53
N SER A 107 -15.47 -0.21 5.34
CA SER A 107 -15.07 -0.43 6.75
C SER A 107 -13.98 -1.51 6.94
N ARG A 108 -13.34 -1.94 5.84
CA ARG A 108 -12.39 -3.06 5.88
C ARG A 108 -11.12 -2.71 6.65
N PRO A 109 -10.58 -3.65 7.46
CA PRO A 109 -9.34 -3.41 8.19
C PRO A 109 -8.14 -3.35 7.24
N HIS A 110 -7.30 -2.34 7.45
CA HIS A 110 -6.08 -2.10 6.68
C HIS A 110 -4.87 -2.86 7.25
N SER A 111 -3.86 -3.14 6.43
CA SER A 111 -2.59 -3.76 6.87
C SER A 111 -1.92 -2.93 7.98
N LEU A 112 -2.05 -1.60 7.93
CA LEU A 112 -1.57 -0.69 8.97
C LEU A 112 -2.20 -0.94 10.35
N THR A 113 -3.48 -1.30 10.40
CA THR A 113 -4.19 -1.61 11.67
C THR A 113 -3.54 -2.80 12.35
N PHE A 114 -3.26 -3.87 11.59
CA PHE A 114 -2.56 -5.04 12.09
C PHE A 114 -1.12 -4.72 12.50
N LEU A 115 -0.38 -3.95 11.69
CA LEU A 115 0.97 -3.52 12.04
C LEU A 115 1.02 -2.77 13.38
N ARG A 116 0.09 -1.83 13.61
CA ARG A 116 0.01 -1.09 14.89
C ARG A 116 -0.26 -2.03 16.06
N TRP A 117 -1.13 -3.02 15.86
CA TRP A 117 -1.42 -4.03 16.86
C TRP A 117 -0.17 -4.88 17.18
N PHE A 118 0.53 -5.38 16.15
CA PHE A 118 1.77 -6.15 16.30
C PHE A 118 2.85 -5.33 17.01
N SER A 119 3.01 -4.08 16.60
CA SER A 119 3.97 -3.15 17.17
C SER A 119 3.74 -2.89 18.65
N LYS A 120 2.47 -2.77 19.08
CA LYS A 120 2.11 -2.59 20.49
C LYS A 120 2.38 -3.87 21.29
N GLU A 121 1.93 -5.00 20.77
CA GLU A 121 2.01 -6.27 21.48
C GLU A 121 3.44 -6.80 21.60
N MET A 122 4.21 -6.75 20.53
CA MET A 122 5.60 -7.23 20.49
C MET A 122 6.62 -6.15 20.85
N LYS A 123 6.15 -4.94 21.21
CA LYS A 123 6.98 -3.79 21.65
C LYS A 123 8.07 -3.41 20.65
N PHE A 124 7.70 -3.24 19.38
CA PHE A 124 8.67 -2.88 18.34
C PHE A 124 9.34 -1.54 18.63
N GLY A 125 10.64 -1.46 18.33
CA GLY A 125 11.34 -0.19 18.25
C GLY A 125 10.84 0.66 17.07
N MET A 126 11.06 1.98 17.14
CA MET A 126 10.59 2.92 16.10
C MET A 126 11.10 2.57 14.69
N ARG A 127 12.36 2.15 14.56
CA ARG A 127 12.96 1.75 13.28
C ARG A 127 12.23 0.56 12.67
N MET A 128 11.97 -0.47 13.47
CA MET A 128 11.25 -1.66 13.03
C MET A 128 9.81 -1.34 12.60
N HIS A 129 9.11 -0.49 13.36
CA HIS A 129 7.76 -0.04 12.99
C HIS A 129 7.76 0.71 11.66
N HIS A 130 8.66 1.69 11.49
CA HIS A 130 8.77 2.45 10.24
C HIS A 130 9.19 1.56 9.06
N MET A 131 10.12 0.62 9.27
CA MET A 131 10.54 -0.33 8.24
C MET A 131 9.36 -1.21 7.78
N ALA A 132 8.61 -1.81 8.71
CA ALA A 132 7.44 -2.61 8.36
C ALA A 132 6.37 -1.77 7.62
N LYS A 133 6.16 -0.52 8.04
CA LYS A 133 5.23 0.40 7.38
C LYS A 133 5.68 0.75 5.95
N TYR A 134 6.97 1.00 5.76
CA TYR A 134 7.58 1.20 4.44
C TYR A 134 7.36 -0.01 3.53
N LEU A 135 7.62 -1.23 4.03
CA LEU A 135 7.43 -2.45 3.26
C LEU A 135 5.95 -2.69 2.89
N ILE A 136 5.00 -2.35 3.75
CA ILE A 136 3.56 -2.39 3.42
C ILE A 136 3.25 -1.45 2.26
N GLU A 137 3.74 -0.20 2.29
CA GLU A 137 3.50 0.74 1.19
C GLU A 137 4.23 0.34 -0.10
N MET A 138 5.41 -0.29 0.00
CA MET A 138 6.09 -0.89 -1.15
C MET A 138 5.25 -1.99 -1.79
N ALA A 139 4.52 -2.79 -0.99
CA ALA A 139 3.65 -3.85 -1.51
C ALA A 139 2.49 -3.29 -2.36
N PHE A 140 2.05 -2.05 -2.14
CA PHE A 140 1.02 -1.42 -2.96
C PHE A 140 1.42 -1.25 -4.42
N LEU A 141 2.71 -1.12 -4.71
CA LEU A 141 3.21 -0.94 -6.07
C LEU A 141 3.03 -2.19 -6.94
N ASP A 142 2.82 -3.37 -6.34
CA ASP A 142 2.73 -4.62 -7.09
C ASP A 142 1.35 -5.28 -7.04
N ALA A 143 0.73 -5.41 -8.21
CA ALA A 143 -0.61 -5.98 -8.33
C ALA A 143 -0.68 -7.45 -7.86
N SER A 144 0.42 -8.20 -7.91
CA SER A 144 0.43 -9.61 -7.52
C SER A 144 0.22 -9.83 -6.03
N LEU A 145 0.41 -8.79 -5.20
CA LEU A 145 0.21 -8.83 -3.76
C LEU A 145 -1.19 -8.36 -3.32
N SER A 146 -1.95 -7.72 -4.21
CA SER A 146 -3.31 -7.22 -3.94
C SER A 146 -4.28 -8.29 -3.37
N PRO A 147 -4.26 -9.56 -3.82
CA PRO A 147 -5.14 -10.59 -3.26
C PRO A 147 -4.79 -11.06 -1.84
N VAL A 148 -3.62 -10.68 -1.31
CA VAL A 148 -3.15 -11.12 0.02
C VAL A 148 -3.92 -10.38 1.11
N LEU A 149 -4.40 -11.12 2.12
CA LEU A 149 -5.16 -10.54 3.22
C LEU A 149 -4.34 -9.46 3.97
N PRO A 150 -4.98 -8.36 4.42
CA PRO A 150 -4.26 -7.28 5.13
C PRO A 150 -3.45 -7.75 6.35
N SER A 151 -3.97 -8.72 7.11
CA SER A 151 -3.26 -9.34 8.24
C SER A 151 -2.00 -10.10 7.81
N HIS A 152 -2.08 -10.82 6.68
CA HIS A 152 -0.96 -11.58 6.13
C HIS A 152 0.10 -10.66 5.54
N THR A 153 -0.32 -9.59 4.85
CA THR A 153 0.56 -8.52 4.36
C THR A 153 1.31 -7.87 5.52
N ALA A 154 0.63 -7.51 6.60
CA ALA A 154 1.25 -6.95 7.79
C ALA A 154 2.22 -7.94 8.45
N CYS A 155 1.86 -9.22 8.53
CA CYS A 155 2.71 -10.28 9.08
C CYS A 155 3.99 -10.45 8.26
N ALA A 156 3.88 -10.59 6.94
CA ALA A 156 5.00 -10.74 6.02
C ALA A 156 5.98 -9.55 6.11
N CYS A 157 5.45 -8.32 6.07
CA CYS A 157 6.25 -7.10 6.17
C CYS A 157 6.91 -6.97 7.55
N THR A 158 6.24 -7.40 8.61
CA THR A 158 6.80 -7.42 9.97
C THR A 158 7.93 -8.44 10.10
N TYR A 159 7.74 -9.64 9.53
CA TYR A 159 8.77 -10.68 9.51
C TYR A 159 10.04 -10.20 8.78
N ILE A 160 9.88 -9.62 7.59
CA ILE A 160 11.01 -9.06 6.83
C ILE A 160 11.66 -7.90 7.59
N ALA A 161 10.86 -6.97 8.15
CA ALA A 161 11.38 -5.85 8.92
C ALA A 161 12.17 -6.29 10.15
N ALA A 162 11.75 -7.37 10.82
CA ALA A 162 12.47 -7.94 11.95
C ALA A 162 13.87 -8.39 11.54
N LYS A 163 14.00 -9.08 10.40
CA LYS A 163 15.29 -9.53 9.86
C LYS A 163 16.17 -8.36 9.43
N LEU A 164 15.60 -7.35 8.75
CA LEU A 164 16.34 -6.15 8.31
C LEU A 164 16.81 -5.27 9.47
N CYS A 165 16.07 -5.24 10.58
CA CYS A 165 16.42 -4.43 11.75
C CYS A 165 17.14 -5.22 12.84
N ASP A 166 17.55 -6.47 12.56
CA ASP A 166 18.11 -7.41 13.55
C ASP A 166 17.31 -7.42 14.87
N SER A 167 15.99 -7.45 14.75
CA SER A 167 15.04 -7.37 15.86
C SER A 167 14.37 -8.73 16.07
N PRO A 168 14.07 -9.12 17.32
CA PRO A 168 13.45 -10.41 17.59
C PRO A 168 12.04 -10.49 17.01
N TYR A 169 11.73 -11.60 16.36
CA TYR A 169 10.40 -11.93 15.86
C TYR A 169 9.79 -13.04 16.72
N ASP A 170 8.84 -12.69 17.58
CA ASP A 170 8.11 -13.63 18.42
C ASP A 170 7.01 -14.34 17.61
N SER A 171 7.37 -15.50 17.05
CA SER A 171 6.48 -16.31 16.22
C SER A 171 5.31 -16.91 17.00
N GLU A 172 5.49 -17.23 18.29
CA GLU A 172 4.44 -17.78 19.14
C GLU A 172 3.38 -16.72 19.42
N LYS A 173 3.81 -15.50 19.74
CA LYS A 173 2.88 -14.38 19.93
C LYS A 173 2.16 -14.02 18.63
N MET A 174 2.85 -14.01 17.49
CA MET A 174 2.22 -13.78 16.18
C MET A 174 1.14 -14.84 15.89
N LYS A 175 1.46 -16.11 16.12
CA LYS A 175 0.52 -17.22 15.94
C LYS A 175 -0.69 -17.10 16.86
N LYS A 176 -0.50 -16.72 18.12
CA LYS A 176 -1.60 -16.49 19.06
C LYS A 176 -2.53 -15.35 18.63
N MET A 177 -1.97 -14.30 18.02
CA MET A 177 -2.73 -13.11 17.60
C MET A 177 -3.45 -13.30 16.27
N THR A 178 -2.82 -13.98 15.31
CA THR A 178 -3.28 -14.02 13.91
C THR A 178 -3.64 -15.41 13.40
N GLY A 179 -3.23 -16.46 14.12
CA GLY A 179 -3.27 -17.85 13.66
C GLY A 179 -2.12 -18.24 12.72
N ILE A 180 -1.33 -17.27 12.23
CA ILE A 180 -0.28 -17.50 11.24
C ILE A 180 0.93 -18.16 11.90
N THR A 181 1.33 -19.32 11.37
CA THR A 181 2.51 -20.06 11.82
C THR A 181 3.81 -19.42 11.33
N LEU A 182 4.94 -19.78 11.95
CA LEU A 182 6.25 -19.32 11.49
C LEU A 182 6.50 -19.69 10.02
N LYS A 183 6.16 -20.92 9.64
CA LYS A 183 6.33 -21.41 8.26
C LYS A 183 5.53 -20.59 7.26
N GLU A 184 4.26 -20.29 7.56
CA GLU A 184 3.44 -19.43 6.69
C GLU A 184 3.99 -18.01 6.61
N ALA A 185 4.50 -17.46 7.72
CA ALA A 185 5.15 -16.15 7.74
C ALA A 185 6.43 -16.13 6.89
N GLU A 186 7.22 -17.21 6.90
CA GLU A 186 8.40 -17.39 6.06
C GLU A 186 8.05 -17.50 4.58
N GLU A 187 7.03 -18.28 4.22
CA GLU A 187 6.54 -18.42 2.83
C GLU A 187 6.01 -17.09 2.28
N LEU A 188 5.21 -16.37 3.08
CA LEU A 188 4.75 -15.03 2.74
C LEU A 188 5.93 -14.04 2.64
N GLY A 189 6.85 -14.10 3.60
CA GLY A 189 8.07 -13.29 3.62
C GLY A 189 8.90 -13.48 2.36
N SER A 190 9.11 -14.72 1.93
CA SER A 190 9.85 -15.03 0.68
C SER A 190 9.15 -14.46 -0.54
N ARG A 191 7.84 -14.62 -0.65
CA ARG A 191 7.05 -14.04 -1.75
C ARG A 191 7.16 -12.52 -1.78
N PHE A 192 7.07 -11.84 -0.64
CA PHE A 192 7.18 -10.39 -0.55
C PHE A 192 8.61 -9.91 -0.83
N ALA A 193 9.63 -10.61 -0.32
CA ALA A 193 11.03 -10.29 -0.56
C ALA A 193 11.39 -10.34 -2.05
N LYS A 194 10.89 -11.34 -2.80
CA LYS A 194 11.03 -11.42 -4.28
C LYS A 194 10.49 -10.16 -4.97
N VAL A 195 9.31 -9.71 -4.54
CA VAL A 195 8.68 -8.50 -5.09
C VAL A 195 9.49 -7.26 -4.73
N PHE A 196 9.95 -7.14 -3.47
CA PHE A 196 10.73 -6.00 -3.02
C PHE A 196 12.08 -5.88 -3.73
N LEU A 197 12.78 -6.99 -3.98
CA LEU A 197 14.01 -6.99 -4.79
C LEU A 197 13.75 -6.53 -6.23
N ARG A 198 12.67 -7.04 -6.84
CA ARG A 198 12.28 -6.60 -8.18
C ARG A 198 11.97 -5.10 -8.19
N LEU A 199 11.15 -4.62 -7.25
CA LEU A 199 10.82 -3.19 -7.13
C LEU A 199 12.06 -2.35 -6.82
N HIS A 200 13.01 -2.87 -6.04
CA HIS A 200 14.28 -2.21 -5.76
C HIS A 200 15.08 -1.95 -7.04
N SER A 201 15.12 -2.94 -7.95
CA SER A 201 15.82 -2.83 -9.23
C SER A 201 15.17 -1.87 -10.25
N LEU A 202 13.92 -1.43 -10.02
CA LEU A 202 13.21 -0.51 -10.90
C LEU A 202 13.52 0.96 -10.54
N PRO A 203 14.13 1.76 -11.43
CA PRO A 203 14.57 3.12 -11.10
C PRO A 203 13.45 4.18 -11.15
N LYS A 204 12.22 3.82 -11.54
CA LYS A 204 11.15 4.79 -11.87
C LYS A 204 10.04 4.95 -10.83
N LEU A 205 9.89 4.02 -9.89
CA LEU A 205 8.84 4.06 -8.86
C LEU A 205 9.49 4.54 -7.55
N LEU A 206 9.52 5.86 -7.36
CA LEU A 206 10.32 6.52 -6.34
C LEU A 206 9.49 7.06 -5.18
N ALA A 207 8.18 7.24 -5.33
CA ALA A 207 7.35 7.98 -4.37
C ALA A 207 7.43 7.39 -2.96
N VAL A 208 7.36 6.06 -2.84
CA VAL A 208 7.49 5.38 -1.54
C VAL A 208 8.89 5.57 -0.96
N ARG A 209 9.94 5.48 -1.77
CA ARG A 209 11.32 5.62 -1.28
C ARG A 209 11.58 7.04 -0.79
N GLU A 210 11.11 8.04 -1.54
CA GLU A 210 11.23 9.46 -1.17
C GLU A 210 10.44 9.77 0.09
N LYS A 211 9.20 9.28 0.19
CA LYS A 211 8.37 9.43 1.41
C LYS A 211 9.07 8.88 2.66
N TYR A 212 9.81 7.78 2.51
CA TYR A 212 10.49 7.10 3.61
C TYR A 212 12.00 7.40 3.76
N SER A 213 12.54 8.37 3.00
CA SER A 213 13.96 8.73 3.04
C SER A 213 14.32 9.74 4.12
N SER A 214 13.32 10.44 4.69
CA SER A 214 13.55 11.49 5.67
C SER A 214 14.01 10.96 7.03
N ALA A 215 14.78 11.77 7.77
CA ALA A 215 15.21 11.45 9.12
C ALA A 215 14.05 11.23 10.11
N LYS A 216 12.88 11.86 9.87
CA LYS A 216 11.67 11.70 10.70
C LYS A 216 11.20 10.24 10.77
N VAL A 217 11.39 9.50 9.69
CA VAL A 217 11.07 8.06 9.60
C VAL A 217 12.33 7.20 9.60
N LEU A 218 13.43 7.74 10.12
CA LEU A 218 14.72 7.06 10.29
C LEU A 218 15.34 6.57 8.98
N ALA A 219 15.01 7.22 7.86
CA ALA A 219 15.51 6.92 6.52
C ALA A 219 15.42 5.43 6.15
N VAL A 220 14.37 4.74 6.57
CA VAL A 220 14.21 3.28 6.40
C VAL A 220 14.15 2.83 4.94
N SER A 221 13.93 3.73 3.98
CA SER A 221 14.01 3.41 2.55
C SER A 221 15.44 3.32 2.01
N GLN A 222 16.45 3.83 2.74
CA GLN A 222 17.85 3.74 2.38
C GLN A 222 18.39 2.37 2.78
N LEU A 223 18.20 1.39 1.89
CA LEU A 223 18.70 0.03 2.07
C LEU A 223 20.19 -0.04 1.71
N TYR A 224 20.98 -0.69 2.57
CA TYR A 224 22.39 -0.98 2.34
C TYR A 224 22.58 -2.33 1.64
N ASP A 225 23.78 -2.62 1.15
CA ASP A 225 24.10 -3.91 0.52
C ASP A 225 23.81 -5.11 1.44
N SER A 226 23.98 -4.94 2.76
CA SER A 226 23.60 -5.93 3.76
C SER A 226 22.11 -6.23 3.77
N ASP A 227 21.27 -5.20 3.63
CA ASP A 227 19.82 -5.33 3.60
C ASP A 227 19.36 -6.05 2.32
N ILE A 228 20.00 -5.74 1.19
CA ILE A 228 19.74 -6.40 -0.10
C ILE A 228 20.13 -7.88 -0.02
N LYS A 229 21.26 -8.20 0.64
CA LYS A 229 21.66 -9.59 0.88
C LYS A 229 20.63 -10.34 1.71
N ILE A 230 20.15 -9.76 2.81
CA ILE A 230 19.09 -10.35 3.64
C ILE A 230 17.81 -10.59 2.82
N LEU A 231 17.37 -9.60 2.03
CA LEU A 231 16.21 -9.77 1.15
C LEU A 231 16.41 -10.90 0.13
N THR A 232 17.63 -11.04 -0.38
CA THR A 232 17.99 -12.11 -1.35
C THR A 232 17.94 -13.48 -0.70
N GLU A 233 18.47 -13.62 0.52
CA GLU A 233 18.39 -14.85 1.32
C GLU A 233 16.93 -15.20 1.64
N LEU A 234 16.11 -14.23 2.04
CA LEU A 234 14.68 -14.44 2.28
C LEU A 234 13.90 -14.81 1.01
N SER A 235 14.34 -14.31 -0.15
CA SER A 235 13.71 -14.60 -1.43
C SER A 235 14.08 -15.96 -2.02
N SER A 236 15.05 -16.66 -1.45
CA SER A 236 15.46 -18.00 -1.91
C SER A 236 14.43 -19.03 -1.49
#